data_AF-A0AA41VII5-F1
#
_entry.id   AF-A0AA41VII5-F1
#
_cell.length_a   1.000
_cell.length_b   1.000
_cell.length_c   1.000
_cell.angle_alpha   90.00
_cell.angle_beta   90.00
_cell.angle_gamma   90.00
#
_symmetry.space_group_name_H-M   'P 1'
#
loop_
_entity.id
_entity.type
_entity.pdbx_description
1 polymer ?
#
loop_
_entity_poly.entity_id
_entity_poly.type
_entity_poly.pdbx_seq_one_letter_code
_entity_poly.pdbx_strand_id
1 'polypeptide(L)'
;MDVSAMKELKKKRRENNSRCLTSTLSFSASLPGDVRGVYADSMCAVKYSSDPYKDLRLSISEMIKDVGVRSWEELEELVYCYVVLNPSEIHGFIVEAFLSLGCSFAHLV
;
A
#
# COMPACT_ATOMS: atom_id res chain seq x y z
N MET A 1 -10.84 49.27 -11.80
CA MET A 1 -10.55 47.82 -11.65
C MET A 1 -9.85 47.37 -12.92
N ASP A 2 -8.68 46.78 -12.79
CA ASP A 2 -7.71 46.57 -13.88
C ASP A 2 -8.10 45.44 -14.85
N VAL A 3 -7.89 45.67 -16.14
CA VAL A 3 -8.28 44.79 -17.27
C VAL A 3 -7.50 43.46 -17.26
N SER A 4 -6.40 43.39 -16.51
CA SER A 4 -5.55 42.20 -16.39
C SER A 4 -6.14 41.08 -15.50
N ALA A 5 -7.13 41.37 -14.65
CA ALA A 5 -7.72 40.37 -13.74
C ALA A 5 -8.86 39.52 -14.36
N MET A 6 -9.32 39.84 -15.58
CA MET A 6 -10.46 39.15 -16.20
C MET A 6 -10.06 38.03 -17.19
N LYS A 7 -8.77 37.86 -17.46
CA LYS A 7 -8.25 36.75 -18.30
C LYS A 7 -8.03 35.46 -17.52
N GLU A 8 -7.73 35.52 -16.22
CA GLU A 8 -7.50 34.33 -15.38
C GLU A 8 -8.79 33.65 -14.90
N LEU A 9 -9.92 34.35 -14.87
CA LEU A 9 -11.20 33.76 -14.48
C LEU A 9 -11.92 33.03 -15.63
N LYS A 10 -11.42 33.13 -16.87
CA LYS A 10 -12.00 32.46 -18.07
C LYS A 10 -11.22 31.23 -18.56
N LYS A 11 -9.97 31.02 -18.11
CA LYS A 11 -9.19 29.79 -18.40
C LYS A 11 -9.58 28.61 -17.49
N LYS A 12 -10.15 28.87 -16.33
CA LYS A 12 -10.44 27.85 -15.31
C LYS A 12 -11.83 27.19 -15.41
N ARG A 13 -12.61 27.50 -16.46
CA ARG A 13 -14.05 27.16 -16.54
C ARG A 13 -14.50 26.47 -17.84
N ARG A 14 -13.59 25.97 -18.70
CA ARG A 14 -13.97 25.43 -20.03
C ARG A 14 -13.27 24.14 -20.50
N GLU A 15 -12.85 23.30 -19.57
CA GLU A 15 -12.74 21.84 -19.79
C GLU A 15 -13.48 21.15 -18.63
N ASN A 16 -14.75 21.47 -18.39
CA ASN A 16 -15.90 20.92 -19.10
C ASN A 16 -15.95 19.37 -19.10
N ASN A 17 -16.23 18.83 -17.91
CA ASN A 17 -17.48 18.10 -17.69
C ASN A 17 -17.75 16.88 -18.60
N SER A 18 -16.77 16.03 -18.89
CA SER A 18 -17.07 14.68 -19.36
C SER A 18 -15.94 13.68 -19.08
N ARG A 19 -16.25 12.64 -18.28
CA ARG A 19 -15.47 11.44 -17.88
C ARG A 19 -14.51 11.70 -16.70
N CYS A 20 -14.67 11.22 -15.46
CA CYS A 20 -15.39 10.08 -14.86
C CYS A 20 -15.68 10.43 -13.37
N LEU A 21 -16.66 9.80 -12.72
CA LEU A 21 -17.06 9.98 -11.32
C LEU A 21 -16.01 9.50 -10.29
N THR A 22 -14.78 10.03 -10.30
CA THR A 22 -13.66 9.45 -9.56
C THR A 22 -12.71 10.51 -8.97
N SER A 23 -12.93 10.91 -7.72
CA SER A 23 -11.89 11.45 -6.84
C SER A 23 -12.23 11.03 -5.40
N THR A 24 -12.42 9.73 -5.22
CA THR A 24 -12.31 9.14 -3.89
C THR A 24 -10.85 9.31 -3.50
N LEU A 25 -10.58 9.95 -2.37
CA LEU A 25 -9.26 9.99 -1.75
C LEU A 25 -8.71 8.56 -1.64
N SER A 26 -7.85 8.15 -2.56
CA SER A 26 -7.07 6.93 -2.39
C SER A 26 -5.93 7.29 -1.45
N PHE A 27 -6.09 6.96 -0.16
CA PHE A 27 -4.99 7.03 0.79
C PHE A 27 -3.94 6.01 0.36
N SER A 28 -2.83 6.50 -0.18
CA SER A 28 -1.64 5.72 -0.42
C SER A 28 -0.57 6.13 0.58
N ALA A 29 0.21 5.18 1.05
CA ALA A 29 1.36 5.43 1.91
C ALA A 29 2.65 5.17 1.13
N SER A 30 3.64 6.03 1.37
CA SER A 30 5.01 5.81 0.93
C SER A 30 5.76 5.00 1.98
N LEU A 31 6.68 4.16 1.53
CA LEU A 31 7.55 3.41 2.41
C LEU A 31 8.68 4.30 2.97
N PRO A 32 9.23 3.94 4.15
CA PRO A 32 10.42 4.57 4.69
C PRO A 32 11.60 4.52 3.72
N GLY A 33 12.45 5.56 3.71
CA GLY A 33 13.57 5.66 2.76
C GLY A 33 14.73 4.67 3.00
N ASP A 34 14.68 3.93 4.11
CA ASP A 34 15.59 2.84 4.43
C ASP A 34 15.11 1.48 3.91
N VAL A 35 13.90 1.40 3.34
CA VAL A 35 13.39 0.18 2.73
C VAL A 35 14.23 -0.20 1.50
N ARG A 36 14.54 -1.48 1.37
CA ARG A 36 15.47 -2.00 0.36
C ARG A 36 14.79 -2.88 -0.70
N GLY A 37 15.56 -3.17 -1.74
CA GLY A 37 15.18 -4.14 -2.77
C GLY A 37 13.98 -3.70 -3.60
N VAL A 38 13.13 -4.65 -3.95
CA VAL A 38 11.98 -4.45 -4.87
C VAL A 38 10.91 -3.52 -4.32
N TYR A 39 10.95 -3.17 -3.02
CA TYR A 39 9.93 -2.35 -2.37
C TYR A 39 10.29 -0.86 -2.27
N ALA A 40 11.55 -0.47 -2.44
CA ALA A 40 12.03 0.89 -2.12
C ALA A 40 11.24 2.02 -2.79
N ASP A 41 10.76 1.81 -4.03
CA ASP A 41 9.99 2.79 -4.80
C ASP A 41 8.49 2.44 -4.90
N SER A 42 7.99 1.55 -4.02
CA SER A 42 6.59 1.10 -4.06
C SER A 42 5.64 2.09 -3.40
N MET A 43 4.45 2.23 -4.00
CA MET A 43 3.31 2.91 -3.37
C MET A 43 2.36 1.88 -2.76
N CYS A 44 2.03 2.04 -1.49
CA CYS A 44 1.17 1.11 -0.77
C CYS A 44 -0.25 1.65 -0.69
N ALA A 45 -1.24 0.83 -1.05
CA ALA A 45 -2.65 1.17 -0.85
C ALA A 45 -3.04 1.02 0.63
N VAL A 46 -3.73 2.02 1.20
CA VAL A 46 -4.28 1.92 2.55
C VAL A 46 -5.65 1.24 2.47
N LYS A 47 -5.85 0.21 3.28
CA LYS A 47 -7.10 -0.54 3.38
C LYS A 47 -7.66 -0.46 4.80
N TYR A 48 -8.94 -0.11 4.92
CA TYR A 48 -9.69 -0.34 6.15
C TYR A 48 -10.18 -1.78 6.16
N SER A 49 -9.84 -2.50 7.23
CA SER A 49 -10.18 -3.92 7.36
C SER A 49 -11.11 -4.16 8.55
N SER A 50 -12.13 -5.00 8.34
CA SER A 50 -12.95 -5.56 9.41
C SER A 50 -12.37 -6.84 10.02
N ASP A 51 -11.41 -7.46 9.33
CA ASP A 51 -10.70 -8.68 9.75
C ASP A 51 -9.21 -8.53 9.37
N PRO A 52 -8.44 -7.80 10.20
CA PRO A 52 -7.04 -7.46 9.89
C PRO A 52 -6.18 -8.70 9.66
N TYR A 53 -6.38 -9.76 10.45
CA TYR A 53 -5.64 -11.01 10.31
C TYR A 53 -5.82 -11.61 8.91
N LYS A 54 -7.06 -11.81 8.47
CA LYS A 54 -7.35 -12.44 7.19
C LYS A 54 -6.84 -11.60 6.02
N ASP A 55 -7.03 -10.30 6.09
CA ASP A 55 -6.59 -9.38 5.05
C ASP A 55 -5.06 -9.32 4.93
N LEU A 56 -4.34 -9.24 6.06
CA LEU A 56 -2.88 -9.26 6.09
C LEU A 56 -2.33 -10.60 5.60
N ARG A 57 -2.95 -11.71 6.01
CA ARG A 57 -2.54 -13.05 5.56
C ARG A 57 -2.69 -13.21 4.05
N LEU A 58 -3.76 -12.67 3.47
CA LEU A 58 -3.96 -12.66 2.03
C LEU A 58 -2.91 -11.78 1.35
N SER A 59 -2.73 -10.54 1.80
CA SER A 59 -1.80 -9.60 1.15
C SER A 59 -0.34 -10.07 1.23
N ILE A 60 0.09 -10.65 2.36
CA ILE A 60 1.42 -11.25 2.50
C ILE A 60 1.56 -12.46 1.56
N SER A 61 0.54 -13.33 1.47
CA SER A 61 0.58 -14.47 0.56
C SER A 61 0.65 -14.06 -0.91
N GLU A 62 -0.04 -12.99 -1.32
CA GLU A 62 -0.01 -12.46 -2.69
C GLU A 62 1.38 -11.90 -3.00
N MET A 63 1.98 -11.13 -2.08
CA MET A 63 3.35 -10.64 -2.25
C MET A 63 4.34 -11.79 -2.43
N ILE A 64 4.23 -12.85 -1.62
CA ILE A 64 5.11 -14.01 -1.74
C ILE A 64 4.95 -14.72 -3.09
N LYS A 65 3.71 -14.94 -3.55
CA LYS A 65 3.44 -15.71 -4.77
C LYS A 65 3.67 -14.92 -6.05
N ASP A 66 3.18 -13.68 -6.08
CA ASP A 66 3.00 -12.92 -7.31
C ASP A 66 4.11 -11.88 -7.52
N VAL A 67 4.60 -11.28 -6.43
CA VAL A 67 5.77 -10.36 -6.46
C VAL A 67 7.09 -11.13 -6.36
N GLY A 68 7.02 -12.38 -5.90
CA GLY A 68 8.12 -13.34 -6.00
C GLY A 68 9.16 -13.19 -4.90
N VAL A 69 8.70 -13.01 -3.65
CA VAL A 69 9.55 -13.10 -2.46
C VAL A 69 10.13 -14.51 -2.37
N ARG A 70 11.45 -14.62 -2.51
CA ARG A 70 12.16 -15.91 -2.64
C ARG A 70 13.26 -16.10 -1.60
N SER A 71 13.64 -15.05 -0.87
CA SER A 71 14.64 -15.15 0.19
C SER A 71 14.09 -14.73 1.55
N TRP A 72 14.82 -15.09 2.60
CA TRP A 72 14.47 -14.65 3.96
C TRP A 72 14.59 -13.13 4.09
N GLU A 73 15.59 -12.51 3.46
CA GLU A 73 15.83 -11.07 3.50
C GLU A 73 14.69 -10.29 2.84
N GLU A 74 14.20 -10.74 1.69
CA GLU A 74 13.05 -10.11 1.02
C GLU A 74 11.76 -10.25 1.83
N LEU A 75 11.64 -11.34 2.58
CA LEU A 75 10.50 -11.62 3.44
C LEU A 75 10.54 -10.78 4.73
N GLU A 76 11.72 -10.66 5.33
CA GLU A 76 11.97 -9.78 6.48
C GLU A 76 11.67 -8.32 6.12
N GLU A 77 12.15 -7.86 4.97
CA GLU A 77 11.88 -6.52 4.43
C GLU A 77 10.37 -6.31 4.18
N LEU A 78 9.68 -7.33 3.67
CA LEU A 78 8.22 -7.29 3.48
C LEU A 78 7.50 -7.09 4.82
N VAL A 79 7.87 -7.85 5.85
CA VAL A 79 7.27 -7.73 7.19
C VAL A 79 7.58 -6.37 7.81
N TYR A 80 8.82 -5.87 7.65
CA TYR A 80 9.21 -4.53 8.09
C TYR A 80 8.28 -3.45 7.50
N CYS A 81 8.01 -3.51 6.20
CA CYS A 81 7.09 -2.60 5.52
C CYS A 81 5.70 -2.59 6.18
N TYR A 82 5.13 -3.77 6.46
CA TYR A 82 3.82 -3.85 7.13
C TYR A 82 3.85 -3.25 8.54
N VAL A 83 4.91 -3.48 9.31
CA VAL A 83 5.04 -2.96 10.67
C VAL A 83 5.09 -1.43 10.68
N VAL A 84 5.86 -0.81 9.78
CA VAL A 84 5.99 0.65 9.75
C VAL A 84 4.74 1.34 9.17
N LEU A 85 4.05 0.70 8.23
CA LEU A 85 2.85 1.26 7.61
C LEU A 85 1.60 1.15 8.48
N ASN A 86 1.61 0.31 9.50
CA ASN A 86 0.44 0.04 10.34
C ASN A 86 0.67 0.48 11.79
N PRO A 87 -0.38 0.94 12.49
CA PRO A 87 -0.27 1.31 13.90
C PRO A 87 -0.07 0.06 14.76
N SER A 88 0.43 0.23 15.98
CA SER A 88 0.92 -0.85 16.84
C SER A 88 -0.17 -1.87 17.23
N GLU A 89 -1.43 -1.47 17.23
CA GLU A 89 -2.59 -2.34 17.48
C GLU A 89 -2.73 -3.43 16.43
N ILE A 90 -2.19 -3.21 15.23
CA ILE A 90 -2.26 -4.17 14.10
C ILE A 90 -1.09 -5.15 14.12
N HIS A 91 0.01 -4.83 14.82
CA HIS A 91 1.26 -5.60 14.75
C HIS A 91 1.09 -7.07 15.16
N GLY A 92 0.22 -7.36 16.15
CA GLY A 92 -0.10 -8.74 16.53
C GLY A 92 -0.66 -9.57 15.36
N PHE A 93 -1.56 -8.98 14.57
CA PHE A 93 -2.14 -9.64 13.40
C PHE A 93 -1.12 -9.83 12.27
N ILE A 94 -0.16 -8.92 12.11
CA ILE A 94 0.94 -9.05 11.14
C ILE A 94 1.77 -10.30 11.46
N VAL A 95 2.19 -10.43 12.72
CA VAL A 95 3.00 -11.57 13.19
C VAL A 95 2.21 -12.88 13.04
N GLU A 96 0.95 -12.90 13.46
CA GLU A 96 0.11 -14.10 13.36
C GLU A 96 -0.11 -14.53 11.90
N ALA A 97 -0.42 -13.57 11.02
CA ALA A 97 -0.59 -13.82 9.59
C ALA A 97 0.70 -14.40 8.98
N PHE A 98 1.84 -13.78 9.27
CA PHE A 98 3.15 -14.21 8.82
C PHE A 98 3.48 -15.64 9.27
N LEU A 99 3.36 -15.95 10.56
CA LEU A 99 3.66 -17.28 11.11
C LEU A 99 2.71 -18.36 10.57
N SER A 100 1.44 -18.03 10.35
CA SER A 100 0.46 -18.97 9.78
C SER A 100 0.84 -19.41 8.36
N LEU A 101 1.45 -18.51 7.58
CA LEU A 101 1.96 -18.79 6.25
C LEU A 101 3.25 -19.59 6.34
N GLY A 102 4.19 -19.19 7.21
CA GLY A 102 5.45 -19.90 7.45
C GLY A 102 5.26 -21.38 7.83
N CYS A 103 4.29 -21.68 8.71
CA CYS A 103 3.95 -23.06 9.06
C CYS A 103 3.41 -23.86 7.87
N SER A 104 2.69 -23.21 6.96
CA SER A 104 2.21 -23.82 5.71
C SER A 104 3.35 -24.07 4.71
N PHE A 105 4.42 -23.27 4.74
CA PHE A 105 5.61 -23.43 3.89
C PHE A 105 6.61 -24.46 4.40
N ALA A 106 6.60 -24.77 5.71
CA ALA A 106 7.46 -25.80 6.30
C ALA A 106 7.21 -27.22 5.77
N HIS A 107 6.12 -27.45 5.02
CA HIS A 107 5.83 -28.72 4.34
C HIS A 107 6.36 -28.80 2.90
N LEU A 108 7.03 -27.75 2.40
CA LEU A 108 7.52 -27.63 1.02
C LEU A 108 9.05 -27.52 0.91
N VAL A 109 9.78 -27.76 2.01
CA VAL A 109 11.24 -27.90 2.08
C VAL A 109 11.63 -29.25 2.67
#